data_AF-A0A2P2L1N3-F1
#
_entry.id   AF-A0A2P2L1N3-F1
#
_cell.length_a   1.000
_cell.length_b   1.000
_cell.length_c   1.000
_cell.angle_alpha   90.00
_cell.angle_beta   90.00
_cell.angle_gamma   90.00
#
_symmetry.space_group_name_H-M   'P 1'
#
loop_
_entity.id
_entity.type
_entity.pdbx_description
1 polymer ?
#
loop_
_entity_poly.entity_id
_entity_poly.type
_entity_poly.pdbx_seq_one_letter_code
_entity_poly.pdbx_strand_id
1 'polypeptide(L)'
;MGSDQEMMLRIKRVPTVVSNYQKEEAEEGACRGGGCGRNCLQKCCVQGARIPLYAFKKVASVGEKDVNGHGCHDNPVAFLDSLLLGEWEDRMQRGLFRYDVTACETKVIPGQYGFIAQLNEGRHLKKRPTEFRVDKVLQPFDEKKFNFTKVGQEEFLFQFEASKDGEVQFIPNAPVDTENSSSVVAINVSPIEYGHVLLIPHILECFPQRIDHESLLLALYMAAEAGNQYFRLGYNSLGAFATINHLHFQAYYLGVPFPVEKAPTEKISTLDGGVTVSELLNYPVRGLVFEGGNTLQALSSIVSNVCICLQDNNIPYNVLISNCGKRIFVFPQVMTWKPGRCDAFLAS
;
A
#
# COMPACT_ATOMS: atom_id res chain seq x y z
N MET A 1 45.20 1.92 -36.73
CA MET A 1 44.35 0.73 -36.81
C MET A 1 43.79 0.48 -35.41
N GLY A 2 42.59 0.97 -35.13
CA GLY A 2 41.86 0.67 -33.91
C GLY A 2 40.49 0.16 -34.33
N SER A 3 40.19 -1.09 -34.00
CA SER A 3 38.92 -1.75 -34.30
C SER A 3 37.95 -1.50 -33.15
N ASP A 4 36.88 -0.75 -33.43
CA ASP A 4 35.72 -0.67 -32.55
C ASP A 4 34.95 -2.00 -32.61
N GLN A 5 34.94 -2.73 -31.49
CA GLN A 5 34.01 -3.85 -31.27
C GLN A 5 32.79 -3.32 -30.54
N GLU A 6 31.69 -3.22 -31.27
CA GLU A 6 30.35 -2.92 -30.79
C GLU A 6 29.87 -4.06 -29.88
N MET A 7 29.79 -3.82 -28.56
CA MET A 7 29.24 -4.79 -27.60
C MET A 7 27.71 -4.79 -27.67
N MET A 8 27.16 -5.76 -28.39
CA MET A 8 25.73 -6.04 -28.42
C MET A 8 25.34 -6.88 -27.17
N LEU A 9 24.65 -6.25 -26.21
CA LEU A 9 24.13 -6.94 -25.02
C LEU A 9 23.00 -7.90 -25.41
N ARG A 10 23.20 -9.21 -25.19
CA ARG A 10 22.15 -10.23 -25.35
C ARG A 10 21.53 -10.56 -23.99
N ILE A 11 20.27 -10.17 -23.80
CA ILE A 11 19.48 -10.49 -22.60
C ILE A 11 19.10 -11.97 -22.62
N LYS A 12 19.55 -12.74 -21.62
CA LYS A 12 19.04 -14.09 -21.35
C LYS A 12 17.70 -13.98 -20.62
N ARG A 13 16.61 -14.38 -21.27
CA ARG A 13 15.29 -14.52 -20.63
C ARG A 13 15.31 -15.74 -19.71
N VAL A 14 15.07 -15.53 -18.42
CA VAL A 14 14.79 -16.61 -17.46
C VAL A 14 13.27 -16.81 -17.43
N PRO A 15 12.75 -18.03 -17.68
CA PRO A 15 11.31 -18.29 -17.58
C PRO A 15 10.84 -18.14 -16.14
N THR A 16 9.99 -17.16 -15.87
CA THR A 16 9.29 -17.02 -14.58
C THR A 16 7.98 -17.79 -14.66
N VAL A 17 7.75 -18.73 -13.75
CA VAL A 17 6.45 -19.37 -13.54
C VAL A 17 5.49 -18.25 -13.08
N VAL A 18 4.41 -18.05 -13.83
CA VAL A 18 3.44 -16.98 -13.57
C VAL A 18 2.46 -17.50 -12.50
N SER A 19 2.14 -16.69 -11.48
CA SER A 19 0.97 -16.98 -10.64
C SER A 19 -0.28 -17.10 -11.52
N ASN A 20 -0.78 -18.34 -11.65
CA ASN A 20 -1.90 -18.70 -12.52
C ASN A 20 -3.25 -18.21 -11.98
N TYR A 21 -3.34 -17.73 -10.74
CA TYR A 21 -4.63 -17.47 -10.09
C TYR A 21 -5.31 -16.17 -10.51
N GLN A 22 -4.59 -15.27 -11.18
CA GLN A 22 -5.14 -13.97 -11.59
C GLN A 22 -5.25 -13.78 -13.11
N LYS A 23 -4.92 -14.82 -13.91
CA LYS A 23 -4.83 -14.69 -15.37
C LYS A 23 -5.86 -15.50 -16.17
N GLU A 24 -6.76 -16.24 -15.53
CA GLU A 24 -7.77 -17.04 -16.24
C GLU A 24 -9.20 -16.62 -15.84
N GLU A 25 -9.87 -15.91 -16.74
CA GLU A 25 -11.33 -15.73 -16.77
C GLU A 25 -12.00 -16.71 -17.75
N ALA A 26 -11.36 -17.83 -18.15
CA ALA A 26 -11.91 -18.65 -19.23
C ALA A 26 -11.90 -20.18 -19.06
N GLU A 27 -11.30 -20.77 -18.03
CA GLU A 27 -11.37 -22.23 -17.86
C GLU A 27 -11.83 -22.61 -16.45
N GLU A 28 -13.11 -22.98 -16.34
CA GLU A 28 -13.67 -23.71 -15.21
C GLU A 28 -13.07 -25.12 -15.18
N GLY A 29 -11.83 -25.22 -14.71
CA GLY A 29 -11.21 -26.50 -14.36
C GLY A 29 -11.78 -27.00 -13.03
N ALA A 30 -12.79 -27.87 -13.09
CA ALA A 30 -13.35 -28.55 -11.92
C ALA A 30 -12.28 -29.41 -11.24
N CYS A 31 -11.78 -28.98 -10.07
CA CYS A 31 -10.89 -29.77 -9.23
C CYS A 31 -11.63 -30.37 -8.03
N ARG A 32 -11.27 -31.61 -7.70
CA ARG A 32 -11.93 -32.49 -6.73
C ARG A 32 -11.62 -32.07 -5.28
N GLY A 33 -12.34 -31.07 -4.79
CA GLY A 33 -12.36 -30.63 -3.39
C GLY A 33 -13.29 -29.43 -3.29
N GLY A 34 -14.25 -29.42 -2.36
CA GLY A 34 -15.26 -28.36 -2.28
C GLY A 34 -14.63 -26.96 -2.27
N GLY A 35 -14.86 -26.17 -3.33
CA GLY A 35 -14.26 -24.85 -3.52
C GLY A 35 -14.11 -24.48 -4.99
N CYS A 36 -13.72 -23.23 -5.28
CA CYS A 36 -13.56 -22.70 -6.64
C CYS A 36 -12.20 -23.04 -7.29
N GLY A 37 -11.39 -23.90 -6.66
CA GLY A 37 -10.03 -24.23 -7.11
C GLY A 37 -8.96 -23.13 -6.90
N ARG A 38 -9.38 -21.92 -6.52
CA ARG A 38 -8.49 -20.76 -6.28
C ARG A 38 -8.13 -20.53 -4.81
N ASN A 39 -8.66 -21.34 -3.89
CA ASN A 39 -8.47 -21.18 -2.45
C ASN A 39 -8.73 -19.73 -1.98
N CYS A 40 -9.81 -19.09 -2.44
CA CYS A 40 -10.06 -17.66 -2.19
C CYS A 40 -10.72 -17.38 -0.83
N LEU A 41 -11.12 -16.12 -0.57
CA LEU A 41 -11.87 -15.73 0.63
C LEU A 41 -13.37 -15.51 0.38
N GLN A 42 -13.88 -16.00 -0.75
CA GLN A 42 -15.33 -16.01 -0.99
C GLN A 42 -16.01 -17.16 -0.26
N LYS A 43 -17.35 -17.14 -0.23
CA LYS A 43 -18.20 -18.17 0.41
C LYS A 43 -17.84 -19.61 0.06
N CYS A 44 -17.24 -19.85 -1.12
CA CYS A 44 -16.81 -21.18 -1.55
C CYS A 44 -15.57 -21.72 -0.82
N CYS A 45 -14.73 -20.87 -0.22
CA CYS A 45 -13.43 -21.25 0.34
C CYS A 45 -13.11 -20.60 1.70
N VAL A 46 -13.90 -19.62 2.16
CA VAL A 46 -13.67 -18.89 3.41
C VAL A 46 -13.94 -19.74 4.66
N GLN A 47 -14.83 -20.72 4.57
CA GLN A 47 -15.20 -21.53 5.73
C GLN A 47 -14.02 -22.44 6.11
N GLY A 48 -13.43 -22.18 7.28
CA GLY A 48 -12.22 -22.88 7.73
C GLY A 48 -10.91 -22.27 7.21
N ALA A 49 -10.96 -21.12 6.53
CA ALA A 49 -9.75 -20.36 6.16
C ALA A 49 -8.96 -19.97 7.41
N ARG A 50 -7.65 -20.16 7.35
CA ARG A 50 -6.73 -19.78 8.43
C ARG A 50 -5.56 -19.01 7.87
N ILE A 51 -5.39 -17.80 8.38
CA ILE A 51 -4.35 -16.86 7.97
C ILE A 51 -3.65 -16.44 9.26
N PRO A 52 -2.30 -16.32 9.29
CA PRO A 52 -1.60 -15.83 10.47
C PRO A 52 -2.20 -14.51 10.95
N LEU A 53 -2.30 -14.28 12.26
CA LEU A 53 -2.81 -13.02 12.82
C LEU A 53 -1.68 -12.26 13.48
N TYR A 54 -1.52 -11.00 13.09
CA TYR A 54 -0.73 -10.01 13.80
C TYR A 54 -1.67 -9.07 14.55
N ALA A 55 -1.64 -9.11 15.87
CA ALA A 55 -2.39 -8.21 16.73
C ALA A 55 -1.47 -7.07 17.19
N PHE A 56 -1.74 -5.83 16.76
CA PHE A 56 -0.92 -4.66 17.07
C PHE A 56 -1.40 -3.92 18.31
N LYS A 57 -0.52 -3.13 18.93
CA LYS A 57 -0.87 -2.30 20.08
C LYS A 57 -1.40 -0.94 19.61
N LYS A 58 -2.57 -0.52 20.11
CA LYS A 58 -3.06 0.84 19.85
C LYS A 58 -2.16 1.85 20.56
N VAL A 59 -1.38 2.61 19.79
CA VAL A 59 -0.53 3.67 20.32
C VAL A 59 -1.40 4.88 20.71
N ALA A 60 -1.23 5.39 21.93
CA ALA A 60 -2.05 6.48 22.48
C ALA A 60 -1.50 7.89 22.19
N SER A 61 -0.19 8.05 21.97
CA SER A 61 0.45 9.36 21.74
C SER A 61 1.48 9.32 20.62
N VAL A 62 1.68 10.44 19.92
CA VAL A 62 2.68 10.58 18.83
C VAL A 62 4.13 10.68 19.38
N GLY A 63 4.30 10.63 20.71
CA GLY A 63 5.53 11.04 21.40
C GLY A 63 6.01 10.20 22.59
N GLU A 64 5.40 9.07 22.96
CA GLU A 64 5.95 8.21 24.03
C GLU A 64 7.09 7.31 23.54
N LYS A 65 8.22 7.96 23.25
CA LYS A 65 9.62 7.64 23.58
C LYS A 65 10.51 8.46 22.65
N ASP A 66 11.05 9.56 23.17
CA ASP A 66 12.45 9.97 23.04
C ASP A 66 12.65 11.31 23.77
N VAL A 67 12.60 11.25 25.10
CA VAL A 67 13.28 12.25 25.93
C VAL A 67 14.75 11.84 25.97
N ASN A 68 15.44 12.03 24.84
CA ASN A 68 16.87 12.23 24.73
C ASN A 68 17.17 12.52 23.26
N GLY A 69 17.30 13.81 22.93
CA GLY A 69 17.80 14.24 21.64
C GLY A 69 19.23 13.77 21.45
N HIS A 70 19.40 12.59 20.87
CA HIS A 70 20.61 12.08 20.23
C HIS A 70 20.15 11.30 19.00
N GLY A 71 20.81 11.51 17.86
CA GLY A 71 20.39 11.01 16.55
C GLY A 71 20.01 9.53 16.52
N CYS A 72 19.13 9.19 15.59
CA CYS A 72 18.66 7.85 15.25
C CYS A 72 19.81 6.84 15.08
N HIS A 73 20.29 6.30 16.20
CA HIS A 73 21.21 5.17 16.25
C HIS A 73 20.41 3.94 16.67
N ASP A 74 20.34 2.97 15.75
CA ASP A 74 19.97 1.56 15.93
C ASP A 74 18.79 1.29 16.88
N ASN A 75 17.59 1.67 16.43
CA ASN A 75 16.36 1.10 17.00
C ASN A 75 16.29 -0.40 16.65
N PRO A 76 15.90 -1.29 17.59
CA PRO A 76 15.64 -2.69 17.25
C PRO A 76 14.58 -2.75 16.16
N VAL A 77 14.85 -3.50 15.08
CA VAL A 77 13.92 -3.71 13.97
C VAL A 77 12.58 -4.15 14.56
N ALA A 78 11.51 -3.41 14.26
CA ALA A 78 10.18 -3.74 14.78
C ALA A 78 9.76 -5.13 14.27
N PHE A 79 9.10 -5.91 15.11
CA PHE A 79 8.74 -7.28 14.78
C PHE A 79 7.83 -7.36 13.54
N LEU A 80 6.93 -6.38 13.34
CA LEU A 80 6.10 -6.29 12.13
C LEU A 80 6.95 -6.17 10.86
N ASP A 81 8.03 -5.38 10.91
CA ASP A 81 8.91 -5.11 9.77
C ASP A 81 9.59 -6.40 9.28
N SER A 82 10.16 -7.16 10.24
CA SER A 82 10.79 -8.45 9.95
C SER A 82 9.79 -9.49 9.47
N LEU A 83 8.60 -9.55 10.09
CA LEU A 83 7.54 -10.47 9.67
C LEU A 83 7.07 -10.19 8.24
N LEU A 84 6.79 -8.93 7.92
CA LEU A 84 6.29 -8.52 6.61
C LEU A 84 7.30 -8.87 5.52
N LEU A 85 8.58 -8.50 5.71
CA LEU A 85 9.62 -8.79 4.73
C LEU A 85 9.88 -10.29 4.58
N GLY A 86 9.93 -11.04 5.68
CA GLY A 86 10.11 -12.49 5.64
C GLY A 86 8.98 -13.22 4.91
N GLU A 87 7.73 -12.86 5.19
CA GLU A 87 6.57 -13.42 4.49
C GLU A 87 6.53 -13.00 3.02
N TRP A 88 6.90 -11.75 2.70
CA TRP A 88 6.97 -11.27 1.31
C TRP A 88 8.03 -12.03 0.50
N GLU A 89 9.21 -12.28 1.07
CA GLU A 89 10.28 -13.07 0.46
C GLU A 89 9.89 -14.54 0.28
N ASP A 90 9.19 -15.15 1.24
CA ASP A 90 8.62 -16.50 1.08
C ASP A 90 7.72 -16.58 -0.17
N ARG A 91 6.82 -15.62 -0.35
CA ARG A 91 5.93 -15.59 -1.53
C ARG A 91 6.70 -15.33 -2.82
N MET A 92 7.83 -14.63 -2.74
CA MET A 92 8.72 -14.42 -3.88
C MET A 92 9.40 -15.72 -4.29
N GLN A 93 9.95 -16.47 -3.32
CA GLN A 93 10.56 -17.78 -3.54
C GLN A 93 9.55 -18.80 -4.09
N ARG A 94 8.28 -18.70 -3.69
CA ARG A 94 7.16 -19.52 -4.18
C ARG A 94 6.65 -19.10 -5.57
N GLY A 95 7.17 -18.02 -6.15
CA GLY A 95 6.82 -17.58 -7.50
C GLY A 95 5.43 -16.94 -7.64
N LEU A 96 4.90 -16.32 -6.58
CA LEU A 96 3.55 -15.72 -6.62
C LEU A 96 3.51 -14.34 -7.30
N PHE A 97 4.66 -13.74 -7.59
CA PHE A 97 4.76 -12.44 -8.23
C PHE A 97 4.78 -12.55 -9.76
N ARG A 98 4.29 -11.51 -10.43
CA ARG A 98 4.24 -11.47 -11.90
C ARG A 98 5.61 -11.24 -12.53
N TYR A 99 6.54 -10.65 -11.81
CA TYR A 99 7.91 -10.35 -12.25
C TYR A 99 8.77 -10.07 -11.02
N ASP A 100 10.09 -10.10 -11.20
CA ASP A 100 11.04 -9.73 -10.17
C ASP A 100 11.29 -8.21 -10.18
N VAL A 101 10.85 -7.53 -9.14
CA VAL A 101 11.05 -6.08 -8.98
C VAL A 101 12.47 -5.72 -8.55
N THR A 102 13.18 -6.63 -7.88
CA THR A 102 14.54 -6.38 -7.37
C THR A 102 15.57 -6.29 -8.48
N ALA A 103 15.23 -6.85 -9.65
CA ALA A 103 16.03 -6.76 -10.86
C ALA A 103 15.76 -5.47 -11.68
N CYS A 104 14.81 -4.62 -11.27
CA CYS A 104 14.48 -3.41 -12.03
C CYS A 104 15.60 -2.36 -11.90
N GLU A 105 15.95 -1.71 -13.02
CA GLU A 105 16.90 -0.62 -12.99
C GLU A 105 16.29 0.62 -12.33
N THR A 106 16.89 1.06 -11.22
CA THR A 106 16.50 2.26 -10.48
C THR A 106 17.62 3.29 -10.52
N LYS A 107 17.28 4.55 -10.82
CA LYS A 107 18.22 5.68 -10.83
C LYS A 107 17.65 6.87 -10.09
N VAL A 108 18.49 7.52 -9.28
CA VAL A 108 18.20 8.85 -8.72
C VAL A 108 18.60 9.89 -9.77
N ILE A 109 17.63 10.67 -10.22
CA ILE A 109 17.81 11.74 -11.19
C ILE A 109 18.49 12.92 -10.49
N PRO A 110 19.58 13.48 -11.07
CA PRO A 110 20.21 14.69 -10.54
C PRO A 110 19.23 15.86 -10.43
N GLY A 111 19.22 16.53 -9.28
CA GLY A 111 18.36 17.69 -9.02
C GLY A 111 18.13 17.91 -7.53
N GLN A 112 17.48 19.02 -7.18
CA GLN A 112 17.26 19.42 -5.78
C GLN A 112 16.55 18.35 -4.95
N TYR A 113 15.55 17.69 -5.52
CA TYR A 113 14.74 16.69 -4.80
C TYR A 113 15.21 15.25 -5.01
N GLY A 114 16.05 14.99 -6.02
CA GLY A 114 16.54 13.66 -6.34
C GLY A 114 15.42 12.69 -6.71
N PHE A 115 14.67 13.01 -7.78
CA PHE A 115 13.59 12.18 -8.32
C PHE A 115 14.06 10.74 -8.58
N ILE A 116 13.21 9.75 -8.34
CA ILE A 116 13.58 8.34 -8.48
C ILE A 116 12.86 7.76 -9.68
N ALA A 117 13.64 7.34 -10.68
CA ALA A 117 13.10 6.67 -11.86
C ALA A 117 13.45 5.19 -11.82
N GLN A 118 12.43 4.35 -11.96
CA GLN A 118 12.58 2.90 -12.08
C GLN A 118 11.97 2.42 -13.40
N LEU A 119 12.72 1.61 -14.15
CA LEU A 119 12.21 0.95 -15.35
C LEU A 119 11.70 -0.45 -15.01
N ASN A 120 10.37 -0.61 -15.01
CA ASN A 120 9.71 -1.88 -14.70
C ASN A 120 8.96 -2.42 -15.93
N GLU A 121 9.67 -3.15 -16.78
CA GLU A 121 9.12 -3.72 -18.03
C GLU A 121 8.05 -4.79 -17.77
N GLY A 122 8.25 -5.60 -16.71
CA GLY A 122 7.32 -6.67 -16.32
C GLY A 122 5.93 -6.14 -15.94
N ARG A 123 5.88 -4.96 -15.33
CA ARG A 123 4.64 -4.29 -14.93
C ARG A 123 3.84 -3.76 -16.11
N HIS A 124 4.51 -3.15 -17.08
CA HIS A 124 3.85 -2.56 -18.25
C HIS A 124 3.01 -3.59 -19.01
N LEU A 125 3.58 -4.79 -19.24
CA LEU A 125 2.95 -5.86 -20.01
C LEU A 125 1.82 -6.58 -19.26
N LYS A 126 1.75 -6.45 -17.94
CA LYS A 126 0.86 -7.24 -17.07
C LYS A 126 -0.12 -6.38 -16.28
N LYS A 127 -0.22 -5.08 -16.55
CA LYS A 127 -1.14 -4.17 -15.85
C LYS A 127 -2.59 -4.52 -16.20
N ARG A 128 -3.44 -4.62 -15.17
CA ARG A 128 -4.88 -4.89 -15.35
C ARG A 128 -5.56 -3.65 -15.96
N PRO A 129 -6.51 -3.81 -16.91
CA PRO A 129 -7.32 -2.70 -17.38
C PRO A 129 -8.24 -2.17 -16.27
N THR A 130 -8.48 -0.86 -16.26
CA THR A 130 -9.41 -0.25 -15.32
C THR A 130 -10.85 -0.62 -15.69
N GLU A 131 -11.54 -1.35 -14.81
CA GLU A 131 -12.92 -1.85 -15.04
C GLU A 131 -14.02 -0.87 -14.59
N PHE A 132 -13.65 0.27 -14.00
CA PHE A 132 -14.59 1.28 -13.49
C PHE A 132 -14.58 2.56 -14.31
N ARG A 133 -15.61 3.38 -14.14
CA ARG A 133 -15.73 4.65 -14.86
C ARG A 133 -14.75 5.66 -14.28
N VAL A 134 -14.16 6.50 -15.12
CA VAL A 134 -13.18 7.50 -14.69
C VAL A 134 -13.81 8.88 -14.58
N ASP A 135 -15.11 8.94 -14.25
CA ASP A 135 -15.92 10.15 -14.06
C ASP A 135 -16.35 10.38 -12.59
N LYS A 136 -16.20 9.36 -11.73
CA LYS A 136 -16.53 9.44 -10.30
C LYS A 136 -15.47 8.86 -9.38
N VAL A 137 -15.15 9.60 -8.32
CA VAL A 137 -14.28 9.17 -7.21
C VAL A 137 -14.98 8.09 -6.39
N LEU A 138 -16.26 8.29 -6.06
CA LEU A 138 -17.07 7.31 -5.34
C LEU A 138 -17.94 6.51 -6.29
N GLN A 139 -17.76 5.19 -6.26
CA GLN A 139 -18.55 4.22 -7.02
C GLN A 139 -18.93 3.06 -6.11
N PRO A 140 -20.13 2.49 -6.26
CA PRO A 140 -20.53 1.31 -5.50
C PRO A 140 -19.58 0.15 -5.79
N PHE A 141 -19.34 -0.66 -4.76
CA PHE A 141 -18.64 -1.93 -4.92
C PHE A 141 -19.41 -2.84 -5.90
N ASP A 142 -18.69 -3.60 -6.71
CA ASP A 142 -19.26 -4.55 -7.67
C ASP A 142 -18.60 -5.91 -7.51
N GLU A 143 -19.31 -6.86 -6.90
CA GLU A 143 -18.86 -8.23 -6.67
C GLU A 143 -18.46 -8.96 -7.97
N LYS A 144 -19.01 -8.56 -9.12
CA LYS A 144 -18.73 -9.20 -10.42
C LYS A 144 -17.34 -8.83 -10.92
N LYS A 145 -16.89 -7.60 -10.65
CA LYS A 145 -15.56 -7.11 -11.00
C LYS A 145 -14.48 -7.71 -10.12
N PHE A 146 -13.22 -7.52 -10.51
CA PHE A 146 -12.13 -7.98 -9.67
C PHE A 146 -12.14 -7.30 -8.30
N ASN A 147 -11.91 -8.11 -7.25
CA ASN A 147 -11.78 -7.65 -5.88
C ASN A 147 -10.94 -8.65 -5.07
N PHE A 148 -10.37 -8.21 -3.95
CA PHE A 148 -9.44 -9.03 -3.18
C PHE A 148 -10.03 -10.27 -2.51
N THR A 149 -11.36 -10.42 -2.39
CA THR A 149 -11.92 -11.69 -1.90
C THR A 149 -11.68 -12.85 -2.87
N LYS A 150 -11.37 -12.55 -4.15
CA LYS A 150 -11.18 -13.52 -5.24
C LYS A 150 -9.75 -14.04 -5.36
N VAL A 151 -8.77 -13.42 -4.70
CA VAL A 151 -7.37 -13.88 -4.76
C VAL A 151 -7.18 -15.11 -3.87
N GLY A 152 -6.19 -15.93 -4.18
CA GLY A 152 -5.90 -17.13 -3.40
C GLY A 152 -5.29 -16.81 -2.04
N GLN A 153 -5.59 -17.63 -1.03
CA GLN A 153 -5.16 -17.38 0.34
C GLN A 153 -3.63 -17.35 0.50
N GLU A 154 -2.89 -17.95 -0.43
CA GLU A 154 -1.43 -17.90 -0.53
C GLU A 154 -0.86 -16.50 -0.76
N GLU A 155 -1.67 -15.56 -1.29
CA GLU A 155 -1.27 -14.17 -1.48
C GLU A 155 -1.35 -13.36 -0.17
N PHE A 156 -2.07 -13.83 0.85
CA PHE A 156 -2.13 -13.16 2.15
C PHE A 156 -0.89 -13.47 3.00
N LEU A 157 -0.36 -12.43 3.64
CA LEU A 157 0.72 -12.54 4.62
C LEU A 157 0.13 -12.84 5.99
N PHE A 158 -0.75 -11.95 6.47
CA PHE A 158 -1.38 -12.07 7.78
C PHE A 158 -2.65 -11.19 7.88
N GLN A 159 -3.50 -11.52 8.83
CA GLN A 159 -4.56 -10.66 9.37
C GLN A 159 -3.90 -9.58 10.24
N PHE A 160 -4.43 -8.37 10.22
CA PHE A 160 -3.89 -7.22 10.95
C PHE A 160 -4.98 -6.55 11.78
N GLU A 161 -4.97 -6.80 13.09
CA GLU A 161 -6.05 -6.38 13.99
C GLU A 161 -5.51 -5.73 15.26
N ALA A 162 -6.34 -4.92 15.92
CA ALA A 162 -5.94 -4.34 17.20
C ALA A 162 -6.00 -5.40 18.32
N SER A 163 -4.95 -5.45 19.13
CA SER A 163 -4.89 -6.32 20.31
C SER A 163 -5.97 -5.98 21.34
N LYS A 164 -6.61 -7.02 21.88
CA LYS A 164 -7.61 -6.90 22.96
C LYS A 164 -6.95 -6.64 24.31
N ASP A 165 -5.75 -7.18 24.51
CA ASP A 165 -5.04 -7.16 25.79
C ASP A 165 -3.98 -6.04 25.86
N GLY A 166 -3.86 -5.25 24.79
CA GLY A 166 -2.90 -4.13 24.70
C GLY A 166 -1.46 -4.54 24.45
N GLU A 167 -1.21 -5.82 24.16
CA GLU A 167 0.12 -6.37 23.86
C GLU A 167 0.19 -6.90 22.44
N VAL A 168 1.37 -6.77 21.81
CA VAL A 168 1.60 -7.28 20.46
C VAL A 168 1.60 -8.81 20.49
N GLN A 169 0.81 -9.43 19.61
CA GLN A 169 0.70 -10.89 19.53
C GLN A 169 0.79 -11.37 18.08
N PHE A 170 1.40 -12.53 17.88
CA PHE A 170 1.38 -13.23 16.59
C PHE A 170 0.87 -14.65 16.76
N ILE A 171 -0.18 -14.98 16.01
CA ILE A 171 -0.81 -16.29 16.01
C ILE A 171 -0.65 -16.89 14.61
N PRO A 172 0.29 -17.83 14.39
CA PRO A 172 0.64 -18.34 13.06
C PRO A 172 -0.53 -18.97 12.29
N ASN A 173 -1.55 -19.41 13.00
CA ASN A 173 -2.67 -20.14 12.43
C ASN A 173 -3.97 -19.68 13.08
N ALA A 174 -4.40 -18.46 12.80
CA ALA A 174 -5.65 -17.90 13.31
C ALA A 174 -6.81 -18.13 12.31
N PRO A 175 -8.03 -18.43 12.78
CA PRO A 175 -9.20 -18.44 11.90
C PRO A 175 -9.45 -17.03 11.35
N VAL A 176 -9.95 -16.94 10.12
CA VAL A 176 -10.47 -15.68 9.58
C VAL A 176 -11.83 -15.40 10.21
N ASP A 177 -12.00 -14.23 10.85
CA ASP A 177 -13.27 -13.83 11.43
C ASP A 177 -14.22 -13.38 10.32
N THR A 178 -15.20 -14.24 9.99
CA THR A 178 -16.20 -13.95 8.97
C THR A 178 -17.31 -13.02 9.45
N GLU A 179 -17.46 -12.81 10.75
CA GLU A 179 -18.52 -11.96 11.33
C GLU A 179 -18.06 -10.52 11.48
N ASN A 180 -16.85 -10.31 12.02
CA ASN A 180 -16.26 -8.96 12.18
C ASN A 180 -15.40 -8.54 10.99
N SER A 181 -15.24 -9.43 10.00
CA SER A 181 -14.45 -9.24 8.79
C SER A 181 -13.04 -8.73 9.09
N SER A 182 -12.08 -9.63 9.25
CA SER A 182 -10.69 -9.27 9.51
C SER A 182 -10.08 -8.36 8.43
N SER A 183 -9.25 -7.42 8.86
CA SER A 183 -8.37 -6.68 7.95
C SER A 183 -7.16 -7.54 7.62
N VAL A 184 -6.67 -7.49 6.39
CA VAL A 184 -5.58 -8.37 5.93
C VAL A 184 -4.48 -7.62 5.21
N VAL A 185 -3.28 -8.19 5.27
CA VAL A 185 -2.12 -7.77 4.48
C VAL A 185 -1.87 -8.83 3.41
N ALA A 186 -1.78 -8.40 2.16
CA ALA A 186 -1.50 -9.26 1.01
C ALA A 186 -0.30 -8.76 0.23
N ILE A 187 0.37 -9.64 -0.53
CA ILE A 187 1.35 -9.17 -1.51
C ILE A 187 0.66 -8.37 -2.61
N ASN A 188 1.34 -7.35 -3.13
CA ASN A 188 0.99 -6.86 -4.45
C ASN A 188 1.71 -7.73 -5.48
N VAL A 189 0.99 -8.62 -6.17
CA VAL A 189 1.59 -9.50 -7.20
C VAL A 189 2.19 -8.74 -8.38
N SER A 190 1.92 -7.44 -8.53
CA SER A 190 2.59 -6.51 -9.45
C SER A 190 3.37 -5.45 -8.65
N PRO A 191 4.47 -5.84 -7.99
CA PRO A 191 5.18 -4.99 -7.05
C PRO A 191 5.84 -3.81 -7.79
N ILE A 192 5.99 -2.69 -7.09
CA ILE A 192 6.63 -1.47 -7.61
C ILE A 192 8.00 -1.33 -6.96
N GLU A 193 8.14 -1.82 -5.73
CA GLU A 193 9.41 -1.90 -5.04
C GLU A 193 9.40 -3.12 -4.11
N TYR A 194 10.55 -3.45 -3.55
CA TYR A 194 10.74 -4.43 -2.50
C TYR A 194 9.75 -4.23 -1.33
N GLY A 195 9.20 -5.36 -0.85
CA GLY A 195 8.19 -5.37 0.21
C GLY A 195 6.85 -4.72 -0.17
N HIS A 196 6.52 -4.61 -1.48
CA HIS A 196 5.23 -4.05 -1.90
C HIS A 196 4.07 -4.96 -1.50
N VAL A 197 3.29 -4.50 -0.50
CA VAL A 197 2.09 -5.15 0.04
C VAL A 197 0.86 -4.25 -0.08
N LEU A 198 -0.30 -4.84 0.15
CA LEU A 198 -1.60 -4.21 0.21
C LEU A 198 -2.17 -4.40 1.61
N LEU A 199 -2.60 -3.31 2.25
CA LEU A 199 -3.45 -3.36 3.44
C LEU A 199 -4.90 -3.24 2.99
N ILE A 200 -5.72 -4.24 3.29
CA ILE A 200 -7.12 -4.33 2.89
C ILE A 200 -7.98 -4.33 4.17
N PRO A 201 -8.53 -3.16 4.56
CA PRO A 201 -9.40 -3.06 5.72
C PRO A 201 -10.69 -3.86 5.53
N HIS A 202 -11.03 -4.68 6.52
CA HIS A 202 -12.27 -5.47 6.57
C HIS A 202 -12.64 -6.12 5.22
N ILE A 203 -11.81 -7.07 4.77
CA ILE A 203 -11.87 -7.60 3.39
C ILE A 203 -13.23 -8.20 2.99
N LEU A 204 -14.00 -8.73 3.94
CA LEU A 204 -15.30 -9.36 3.67
C LEU A 204 -16.45 -8.35 3.64
N GLU A 205 -16.28 -7.16 4.22
CA GLU A 205 -17.24 -6.04 4.10
C GLU A 205 -17.26 -5.43 2.70
N CYS A 206 -16.24 -5.71 1.89
CA CYS A 206 -16.18 -5.29 0.48
C CYS A 206 -16.35 -3.77 0.31
N PHE A 207 -15.75 -2.98 1.20
CA PHE A 207 -15.84 -1.52 1.11
C PHE A 207 -15.34 -1.02 -0.25
N PRO A 208 -16.03 -0.07 -0.90
CA PRO A 208 -15.52 0.58 -2.10
C PRO A 208 -14.22 1.33 -1.78
N GLN A 209 -13.45 1.69 -2.80
CA GLN A 209 -12.20 2.45 -2.66
C GLN A 209 -12.49 3.89 -2.18
N ARG A 210 -12.83 4.05 -0.90
CA ARG A 210 -13.10 5.32 -0.20
C ARG A 210 -12.39 5.32 1.14
N ILE A 211 -11.88 6.47 1.57
CA ILE A 211 -11.34 6.61 2.94
C ILE A 211 -12.48 6.95 3.90
N ASP A 212 -12.39 6.38 5.10
CA ASP A 212 -13.10 6.81 6.29
C ASP A 212 -12.13 6.89 7.49
N HIS A 213 -12.66 7.24 8.66
CA HIS A 213 -11.86 7.47 9.85
C HIS A 213 -11.18 6.19 10.36
N GLU A 214 -11.85 5.05 10.25
CA GLU A 214 -11.35 3.77 10.75
C GLU A 214 -10.25 3.22 9.83
N SER A 215 -10.47 3.26 8.52
CA SER A 215 -9.53 2.77 7.52
C SER A 215 -8.22 3.57 7.48
N LEU A 216 -8.28 4.91 7.56
CA LEU A 216 -7.05 5.71 7.62
C LEU A 216 -6.31 5.49 8.94
N LEU A 217 -7.03 5.39 10.06
CA LEU A 217 -6.41 5.13 11.36
C LEU A 217 -5.70 3.77 11.39
N LEU A 218 -6.30 2.74 10.77
CA LEU A 218 -5.67 1.43 10.62
C LEU A 218 -4.35 1.52 9.83
N ALA A 219 -4.32 2.30 8.74
CA ALA A 219 -3.10 2.53 7.99
C ALA A 219 -2.02 3.27 8.83
N LEU A 220 -2.42 4.24 9.67
CA LEU A 220 -1.47 4.89 10.58
C LEU A 220 -0.93 3.94 11.65
N TYR A 221 -1.76 3.04 12.18
CA TYR A 221 -1.27 2.02 13.11
C TYR A 221 -0.27 1.09 12.46
N MET A 222 -0.50 0.65 11.22
CA MET A 222 0.49 -0.13 10.48
C MET A 222 1.81 0.63 10.30
N ALA A 223 1.76 1.91 9.91
CA ALA A 223 2.95 2.72 9.73
C ALA A 223 3.73 2.92 11.04
N ALA A 224 3.02 3.12 12.16
CA ALA A 224 3.62 3.27 13.48
C ALA A 224 4.22 1.97 14.00
N GLU A 225 3.51 0.84 13.84
CA GLU A 225 3.93 -0.49 14.27
C GLU A 225 5.13 -1.01 13.46
N ALA A 226 5.22 -0.67 12.17
CA ALA A 226 6.39 -0.99 11.35
C ALA A 226 7.64 -0.27 11.85
N GLY A 227 7.50 0.91 12.47
CA GLY A 227 8.60 1.64 13.11
C GLY A 227 9.75 2.03 12.17
N ASN A 228 9.55 1.94 10.85
CA ASN A 228 10.60 2.10 9.85
C ASN A 228 10.31 3.31 8.96
N GLN A 229 11.18 4.33 8.99
CA GLN A 229 11.09 5.49 8.07
C GLN A 229 11.18 5.09 6.59
N TYR A 230 11.81 3.92 6.35
CA TYR A 230 11.78 3.03 5.19
C TYR A 230 10.44 2.84 4.51
N PHE A 231 9.44 2.66 5.35
CA PHE A 231 8.16 2.09 5.00
C PHE A 231 7.14 3.19 4.80
N ARG A 232 6.60 3.28 3.58
CA ARG A 232 5.60 4.28 3.21
C ARG A 232 4.31 3.57 2.89
N LEU A 233 3.20 4.11 3.36
CA LEU A 233 1.87 3.69 2.92
C LEU A 233 1.31 4.77 2.01
N GLY A 234 0.60 4.35 0.97
CA GLY A 234 -0.08 5.22 0.04
C GLY A 234 -1.51 4.78 -0.20
N TYR A 235 -2.36 5.74 -0.52
CA TYR A 235 -3.72 5.51 -0.98
C TYR A 235 -3.97 6.27 -2.27
N ASN A 236 -4.63 5.59 -3.20
CA ASN A 236 -5.09 6.15 -4.46
C ASN A 236 -6.62 6.07 -4.47
N SER A 237 -7.28 7.20 -4.67
CA SER A 237 -8.73 7.22 -4.93
C SER A 237 -9.02 6.86 -6.40
N LEU A 238 -10.28 6.51 -6.70
CA LEU A 238 -10.71 6.38 -8.11
C LEU A 238 -10.57 7.75 -8.80
N GLY A 239 -10.06 7.75 -10.03
CA GLY A 239 -9.70 8.98 -10.75
C GLY A 239 -8.28 9.51 -10.49
N ALA A 240 -7.60 8.99 -9.47
CA ALA A 240 -6.19 9.25 -9.14
C ALA A 240 -5.37 7.95 -9.06
N PHE A 241 -5.28 7.21 -10.18
CA PHE A 241 -4.43 6.01 -10.33
C PHE A 241 -4.82 4.76 -9.52
N ALA A 242 -5.96 4.74 -8.83
CA ALA A 242 -6.52 3.47 -8.38
C ALA A 242 -6.87 2.58 -9.60
N THR A 243 -6.87 1.27 -9.43
CA THR A 243 -7.23 0.30 -10.49
C THR A 243 -8.24 -0.75 -10.03
N ILE A 244 -8.53 -0.79 -8.73
CA ILE A 244 -9.47 -1.73 -8.10
C ILE A 244 -10.43 -0.92 -7.22
N ASN A 245 -11.73 -1.21 -7.32
CA ASN A 245 -12.75 -0.62 -6.45
C ASN A 245 -13.06 -1.56 -5.27
N HIS A 246 -12.06 -1.79 -4.42
CA HIS A 246 -12.17 -2.48 -3.14
C HIS A 246 -11.12 -1.82 -2.25
N LEU A 247 -11.53 -1.24 -1.12
CA LEU A 247 -10.68 -0.45 -0.23
C LEU A 247 -9.34 -1.12 0.05
N HIS A 248 -8.27 -0.47 -0.39
CA HIS A 248 -6.90 -0.88 -0.09
C HIS A 248 -5.96 0.30 -0.02
N PHE A 249 -4.96 0.16 0.85
CA PHE A 249 -3.75 0.95 0.88
C PHE A 249 -2.62 0.12 0.28
N GLN A 250 -1.62 0.77 -0.27
CA GLN A 250 -0.40 0.14 -0.77
C GLN A 250 0.74 0.53 0.13
N ALA A 251 1.68 -0.37 0.38
CA ALA A 251 2.85 -0.06 1.18
C ALA A 251 4.08 -0.72 0.59
N TYR A 252 5.24 -0.07 0.67
CA TYR A 252 6.51 -0.62 0.23
C TYR A 252 7.69 0.08 0.91
N TYR A 253 8.88 -0.48 0.73
CA TYR A 253 10.12 0.02 1.30
C TYR A 253 10.94 0.72 0.24
N LEU A 254 11.48 1.88 0.55
CA LEU A 254 12.47 2.51 -0.34
C LEU A 254 13.59 3.09 0.50
N GLY A 255 14.79 2.54 0.36
CA GLY A 255 15.97 2.88 1.17
C GLY A 255 16.50 4.31 1.00
N VAL A 256 15.73 5.21 0.39
CA VAL A 256 15.99 6.64 0.28
C VAL A 256 14.72 7.44 0.55
N PRO A 257 14.82 8.69 1.06
CA PRO A 257 13.65 9.55 1.20
C PRO A 257 12.99 9.85 -0.14
N PHE A 258 11.65 9.86 -0.17
CA PHE A 258 10.90 10.27 -1.35
C PHE A 258 11.21 11.75 -1.65
N PRO A 259 11.20 12.15 -2.93
CA PRO A 259 11.44 13.54 -3.33
C PRO A 259 10.54 14.53 -2.59
N VAL A 260 9.26 14.21 -2.40
CA VAL A 260 8.31 15.06 -1.66
C VAL A 260 8.64 15.21 -0.17
N GLU A 261 9.32 14.23 0.44
CA GLU A 261 9.72 14.34 1.86
C GLU A 261 10.80 15.41 2.06
N LYS A 262 11.55 15.73 1.00
CA LYS A 262 12.61 16.77 0.97
C LYS A 262 12.07 18.14 0.56
N ALA A 263 10.84 18.21 0.07
CA ALA A 263 10.25 19.47 -0.37
C ALA A 263 10.01 20.40 0.82
N PRO A 264 10.31 21.71 0.68
CA PRO A 264 10.01 22.68 1.73
C PRO A 264 8.49 22.81 1.91
N THR A 265 8.09 23.18 3.12
CA THR A 265 6.68 23.39 3.47
C THR A 265 6.48 24.72 4.18
N GLU A 266 5.35 25.37 3.94
CA GLU A 266 4.92 26.57 4.67
C GLU A 266 3.71 26.27 5.53
N LYS A 267 3.81 26.59 6.81
CA LYS A 267 2.73 26.34 7.77
C LYS A 267 1.55 27.27 7.47
N ILE A 268 0.38 26.67 7.28
CA ILE A 268 -0.89 27.38 7.12
C ILE A 268 -1.52 27.63 8.49
N SER A 269 -1.69 26.57 9.29
CA SER A 269 -2.34 26.66 10.59
C SER A 269 -1.98 25.48 11.51
N THR A 270 -2.41 25.57 12.77
CA THR A 270 -2.51 24.42 13.67
C THR A 270 -3.98 24.23 14.00
N LEU A 271 -4.46 23.00 13.81
CA LEU A 271 -5.83 22.59 14.06
C LEU A 271 -5.95 21.92 15.44
N ASP A 272 -7.19 21.60 15.82
CA ASP A 272 -7.50 20.92 17.06
C ASP A 272 -6.70 19.62 17.23
N GLY A 273 -6.43 19.28 18.48
CA GLY A 273 -5.61 18.12 18.79
C GLY A 273 -4.14 18.28 18.40
N GLY A 274 -3.65 19.49 18.09
CA GLY A 274 -2.23 19.78 17.90
C GLY A 274 -1.67 19.43 16.51
N VAL A 275 -2.53 19.23 15.52
CA VAL A 275 -2.11 18.89 14.16
C VAL A 275 -1.73 20.15 13.40
N THR A 276 -0.51 20.20 12.88
CA THR A 276 -0.04 21.28 12.02
C THR A 276 -0.37 20.95 10.57
N VAL A 277 -0.92 21.94 9.86
CA VAL A 277 -1.21 21.86 8.42
C VAL A 277 -0.31 22.84 7.70
N SER A 278 0.36 22.34 6.67
CA SER A 278 1.27 23.10 5.83
C SER A 278 0.96 22.86 4.35
N GLU A 279 1.34 23.77 3.47
CA GLU A 279 1.38 23.53 2.02
C GLU A 279 2.80 23.17 1.56
N LEU A 280 2.89 22.36 0.51
CA LEU A 280 4.14 22.07 -0.19
C LEU A 280 4.56 23.26 -1.04
N LEU A 281 5.80 23.69 -0.85
CA LEU A 281 6.43 24.74 -1.64
C LEU A 281 7.41 24.15 -2.66
N ASN A 282 7.52 24.80 -3.83
CA ASN A 282 8.50 24.50 -4.86
C ASN A 282 8.51 23.03 -5.35
N TYR A 283 7.43 22.28 -5.13
CA TYR A 283 7.28 20.91 -5.59
C TYR A 283 6.41 20.88 -6.87
N PRO A 284 6.65 19.97 -7.84
CA PRO A 284 5.89 19.94 -9.10
C PRO A 284 4.38 19.71 -8.92
N VAL A 285 3.97 19.15 -7.78
CA VAL A 285 2.58 18.88 -7.44
C VAL A 285 2.22 19.63 -6.16
N ARG A 286 1.06 20.29 -6.18
CA ARG A 286 0.51 20.93 -4.97
C ARG A 286 0.01 19.86 -4.01
N GLY A 287 0.27 20.02 -2.73
CA GLY A 287 -0.24 19.13 -1.70
C GLY A 287 -0.24 19.78 -0.34
N LEU A 288 -1.07 19.25 0.53
CA LEU A 288 -1.13 19.60 1.94
C LEU A 288 -0.33 18.58 2.74
N VAL A 289 0.37 19.04 3.76
CA VAL A 289 1.16 18.22 4.68
C VAL A 289 0.58 18.37 6.08
N PHE A 290 0.32 17.24 6.72
CA PHE A 290 -0.25 17.14 8.05
C PHE A 290 0.76 16.46 8.96
N GLU A 291 1.14 17.13 10.04
CA GLU A 291 2.17 16.67 10.96
C GLU A 291 1.78 16.93 12.42
N GLY A 292 2.32 16.11 13.30
CA GLY A 292 2.09 16.24 14.74
C GLY A 292 0.76 15.64 15.17
N GLY A 293 0.05 16.35 16.04
CA GLY A 293 -1.09 15.82 16.76
C GLY A 293 -0.70 15.23 18.13
N ASN A 294 -1.56 15.41 19.12
CA ASN A 294 -1.42 14.85 20.46
C ASN A 294 -1.48 13.31 20.40
N THR A 295 -2.29 12.78 19.49
CA THR A 295 -2.52 11.35 19.27
C THR A 295 -2.59 11.03 17.77
N LEU A 296 -2.28 9.79 17.39
CA LEU A 296 -2.45 9.34 16.00
C LEU A 296 -3.90 9.44 15.53
N GLN A 297 -4.85 9.29 16.45
CA GLN A 297 -6.27 9.42 16.22
C GLN A 297 -6.65 10.86 15.85
N ALA A 298 -6.06 11.87 16.49
CA ALA A 298 -6.28 13.27 16.15
C ALA A 298 -5.78 13.58 14.73
N LEU A 299 -4.56 13.13 14.41
CA LEU A 299 -3.99 13.26 13.06
C LEU A 299 -4.87 12.54 12.01
N SER A 300 -5.22 11.28 12.26
CA SER A 300 -6.09 10.49 11.37
C SER A 300 -7.43 11.17 11.15
N SER A 301 -8.09 11.66 12.21
CA SER A 301 -9.43 12.25 12.10
C SER A 301 -9.42 13.50 11.22
N ILE A 302 -8.43 14.37 11.40
CA ILE A 302 -8.28 15.59 10.59
C ILE A 302 -8.04 15.24 9.13
N VAL A 303 -7.11 14.32 8.85
CA VAL A 303 -6.80 13.94 7.46
C VAL A 303 -7.96 13.18 6.81
N SER A 304 -8.67 12.35 7.57
CA SER A 304 -9.88 11.65 7.12
C SER A 304 -10.96 12.63 6.71
N ASN A 305 -11.20 13.68 7.50
CA ASN A 305 -12.16 14.74 7.16
C ASN A 305 -11.80 15.45 5.85
N VAL A 306 -10.51 15.72 5.60
CA VAL A 306 -10.06 16.29 4.33
C VAL A 306 -10.30 15.31 3.17
N CYS A 307 -9.96 14.03 3.35
CA CYS A 307 -10.19 12.99 2.33
C CYS A 307 -11.68 12.82 2.01
N ILE A 308 -12.54 12.78 3.03
CA ILE A 308 -14.00 12.70 2.91
C ILE A 308 -14.53 13.91 2.15
N CYS A 309 -14.07 15.12 2.49
CA CYS A 309 -14.44 16.33 1.76
C CYS A 309 -14.06 16.24 0.27
N LEU A 310 -12.86 15.75 -0.05
CA LEU A 310 -12.40 15.60 -1.44
C LEU A 310 -13.26 14.58 -2.22
N GLN A 311 -13.49 13.38 -1.67
CA GLN A 311 -14.29 12.35 -2.34
C GLN A 311 -15.77 12.76 -2.50
N ASP A 312 -16.36 13.45 -1.52
CA ASP A 312 -17.76 13.92 -1.57
C ASP A 312 -17.94 15.02 -2.62
N ASN A 313 -16.90 15.81 -2.87
CA ASN A 313 -16.85 16.82 -3.93
C ASN A 313 -16.35 16.27 -5.28
N ASN A 314 -16.20 14.96 -5.41
CA ASN A 314 -15.70 14.29 -6.63
C ASN A 314 -14.32 14.78 -7.07
N ILE A 315 -13.46 15.17 -6.13
CA ILE A 315 -12.08 15.57 -6.37
C ILE A 315 -11.21 14.35 -6.12
N PRO A 316 -10.57 13.76 -7.15
CA PRO A 316 -9.68 12.62 -6.94
C PRO A 316 -8.41 13.09 -6.20
N TYR A 317 -7.81 12.21 -5.42
CA TYR A 317 -6.64 12.51 -4.61
C TYR A 317 -5.78 11.28 -4.33
N ASN A 318 -4.53 11.53 -3.94
CA ASN A 318 -3.62 10.55 -3.38
C ASN A 318 -3.24 10.95 -1.95
N VAL A 319 -2.94 9.95 -1.12
CA VAL A 319 -2.42 10.14 0.25
C VAL A 319 -1.09 9.39 0.36
N LEU A 320 -0.07 10.02 0.94
CA LEU A 320 1.18 9.38 1.37
C LEU A 320 1.31 9.51 2.88
N ILE A 321 1.48 8.39 3.56
CA ILE A 321 1.80 8.30 4.98
C ILE A 321 3.28 7.95 5.08
N SER A 322 4.04 8.78 5.78
CA SER A 322 5.47 8.58 5.98
C SER A 322 5.90 8.92 7.40
N ASN A 323 7.21 8.79 7.67
CA ASN A 323 7.80 9.02 8.98
C ASN A 323 7.07 8.24 10.09
N CYS A 324 6.90 6.93 9.89
CA CYS A 324 6.21 6.02 10.82
C CYS A 324 4.79 6.48 11.20
N GLY A 325 4.05 7.05 10.24
CA GLY A 325 2.68 7.52 10.45
C GLY A 325 2.56 8.94 10.99
N LYS A 326 3.67 9.65 11.23
CA LYS A 326 3.68 10.99 11.84
C LYS A 326 3.57 12.14 10.84
N ARG A 327 3.74 11.85 9.55
CA ARG A 327 3.67 12.83 8.46
C ARG A 327 2.78 12.29 7.35
N ILE A 328 1.76 13.07 6.96
CA ILE A 328 0.81 12.66 5.92
C ILE A 328 0.71 13.74 4.87
N PHE A 329 0.86 13.36 3.61
CA PHE A 329 0.69 14.24 2.46
C PHE A 329 -0.62 13.91 1.76
N VAL A 330 -1.40 14.93 1.42
CA VAL A 330 -2.63 14.79 0.62
C VAL A 330 -2.45 15.61 -0.66
N PHE A 331 -2.62 14.94 -1.80
CA PHE A 331 -2.46 15.52 -3.13
C PHE A 331 -3.78 15.50 -3.88
N PRO A 332 -4.56 16.60 -3.90
CA PRO A 332 -5.68 16.75 -4.81
C PRO A 332 -5.19 16.63 -6.26
N GLN A 333 -5.88 15.79 -7.04
CA GLN A 333 -5.58 15.49 -8.43
C GLN A 333 -6.67 16.02 -9.35
N VAL A 334 -6.34 16.07 -10.64
CA VAL A 334 -7.33 16.20 -11.71
C VAL A 334 -7.69 14.81 -12.20
N MET A 335 -8.95 14.59 -12.53
CA MET A 335 -9.44 13.32 -13.09
C MET A 335 -8.60 12.87 -14.28
N THR A 336 -7.90 11.76 -14.10
CA THR A 336 -6.97 11.24 -15.11
C THR A 336 -7.68 10.26 -16.05
N TRP A 337 -8.08 10.71 -17.25
CA TRP A 337 -8.79 9.85 -18.23
C TRP A 337 -7.87 8.87 -18.98
N LYS A 338 -6.54 9.00 -18.87
CA LYS A 338 -5.61 8.08 -19.54
C LYS A 338 -5.25 6.97 -18.56
N PRO A 339 -5.53 5.68 -18.86
CA PRO A 339 -4.86 4.59 -18.16
C PRO A 339 -3.36 4.81 -18.33
N GLY A 340 -2.68 5.19 -17.24
CA GLY A 340 -1.32 5.71 -17.31
C GLY A 340 -0.36 4.71 -17.95
N ARG A 341 0.35 5.15 -19.00
CA ARG A 341 1.58 4.49 -19.49
C ARG A 341 2.72 4.56 -18.45
N CYS A 342 2.58 5.47 -17.49
CA CYS A 342 3.36 5.57 -16.26
C CYS A 342 2.37 5.51 -15.10
N ASP A 343 2.67 4.68 -14.10
CA ASP A 343 2.00 4.76 -12.80
C ASP A 343 2.73 5.79 -11.96
N ALA A 344 2.10 6.92 -11.69
CA ALA A 344 2.57 7.85 -10.68
C ALA A 344 2.09 7.31 -9.33
N PHE A 345 2.91 6.51 -8.66
CA PHE A 345 2.72 6.33 -7.23
C PHE A 345 3.32 7.56 -6.56
N LEU A 346 2.45 8.40 -6.02
CA LEU A 346 2.81 9.54 -5.18
C LEU A 346 3.78 10.52 -5.84
N ALA A 347 3.30 11.27 -6.84
CA ALA A 347 3.94 12.47 -7.37
C ALA A 347 5.47 12.40 -7.29
N SER A 348 6.05 11.35 -7.88
CA SER A 348 7.43 10.95 -7.67
C SER A 348 8.37 11.89 -8.35
#